data_AF-A0A1H2PKJ5-F1
#
_entry.id   AF-A0A1H2PKJ5-F1
#
_cell.length_a   1.000
_cell.length_b   1.000
_cell.length_c   1.000
_cell.angle_alpha   90.00
_cell.angle_beta   90.00
_cell.angle_gamma   90.00
#
_symmetry.space_group_name_H-M   'P 1'
#
loop_
_entity.id
_entity.type
_entity.pdbx_description
1 polymer ?
#
loop_
_entity_poly.entity_id
_entity_poly.type
_entity_poly.pdbx_seq_one_letter_code
_entity_poly.pdbx_strand_id
1 'polypeptide(L)'
;MATDAVVVPSAGTPSSVPERCVIVVDAALPVGRAANAAAVIALTVGQRHPGLVGAPLIDASQVAHPGLIPIGIAVLAAEQGALTAIRAKAVAIGCDVVDFPVQGQQTTDYEAFQRAVAVVTTAELRYVGLALVGPRKAIGKLVANFALLK
;
A
#
# COMPACT_ATOMS: atom_id res chain seq x y z
N MET A 1 14.13 -38.46 19.01
CA MET A 1 14.15 -37.00 18.83
C MET A 1 14.21 -36.74 17.33
N ALA A 2 13.06 -36.46 16.71
CA ALA A 2 12.98 -36.12 15.29
C ALA A 2 13.12 -34.60 15.18
N THR A 3 14.13 -34.15 14.46
CA THR A 3 14.33 -32.75 14.09
C THR A 3 13.33 -32.39 13.01
N ASP A 4 12.39 -31.49 13.31
CA ASP A 4 11.51 -30.88 12.33
C ASP A 4 12.35 -30.02 11.37
N ALA A 5 12.34 -30.42 10.09
CA ALA A 5 12.90 -29.64 9.01
C ALA A 5 11.98 -28.44 8.76
N VAL A 6 12.51 -27.23 8.98
CA VAL A 6 11.85 -25.98 8.60
C VAL A 6 11.66 -25.99 7.07
N VAL A 7 10.42 -26.17 6.65
CA VAL A 7 10.02 -26.01 5.25
C VAL A 7 10.07 -24.53 4.91
N VAL A 8 11.09 -24.14 4.15
CA VAL A 8 11.19 -22.80 3.56
C VAL A 8 10.20 -22.73 2.39
N PRO A 9 9.25 -21.77 2.37
CA PRO A 9 8.33 -21.65 1.25
C PRO A 9 9.09 -21.24 -0.03
N SER A 10 8.80 -21.95 -1.12
CA SER A 10 9.36 -21.68 -2.44
C SER A 10 8.86 -20.32 -2.93
N ALA A 11 9.78 -19.38 -3.15
CA ALA A 11 9.49 -18.08 -3.75
C ALA A 11 8.97 -18.29 -5.18
N GLY A 12 7.74 -17.85 -5.43
CA GLY A 12 7.14 -17.84 -6.76
C GLY A 12 8.01 -17.05 -7.75
N THR A 13 7.99 -17.50 -9.02
CA THR A 13 8.79 -16.93 -10.11
C THR A 13 8.61 -15.41 -10.20
N PRO A 14 9.68 -14.60 -10.12
CA PRO A 14 9.54 -13.16 -10.21
C PRO A 14 9.12 -12.75 -11.63
N SER A 15 8.03 -11.99 -11.72
CA SER A 15 7.60 -11.32 -12.95
C SER A 15 8.73 -10.44 -13.49
N SER A 16 8.99 -10.49 -14.79
CA SER A 16 10.13 -9.83 -15.45
C SER A 16 10.02 -8.30 -15.55
N VAL A 17 8.95 -7.71 -15.02
CA VAL A 17 8.74 -6.26 -15.00
C VAL A 17 9.08 -5.73 -13.60
N PRO A 18 9.97 -4.71 -13.47
CA PRO A 18 10.22 -4.11 -12.18
C PRO A 18 8.94 -3.51 -11.61
N GLU A 19 8.49 -4.12 -10.52
CA GLU A 19 7.34 -3.73 -9.74
C GLU A 19 7.69 -2.48 -8.91
N ARG A 20 6.73 -1.56 -8.79
CA ARG A 20 6.85 -0.36 -7.95
C ARG A 20 5.64 -0.32 -7.02
N CYS A 21 5.85 0.14 -5.79
CA CYS A 21 4.81 0.49 -4.85
C CYS A 21 4.92 1.99 -4.51
N VAL A 22 3.80 2.71 -4.58
CA VAL A 22 3.70 4.12 -4.16
C VAL A 22 2.42 4.28 -3.36
N ILE A 23 2.51 4.97 -2.22
CA ILE A 23 1.35 5.39 -1.44
C ILE A 23 1.08 6.87 -1.73
N VAL A 24 -0.17 7.23 -1.98
CA VAL A 24 -0.63 8.61 -2.11
C VAL A 24 -1.68 8.86 -1.03
N VAL A 25 -1.48 9.85 -0.17
CA VAL A 25 -2.41 10.22 0.91
C VAL A 25 -3.09 11.56 0.63
N ASP A 26 -4.23 11.79 1.27
CA ASP A 26 -4.91 13.08 1.23
C ASP A 26 -4.04 14.14 1.91
N ALA A 27 -3.65 15.16 1.15
CA ALA A 27 -2.79 16.25 1.59
C ALA A 27 -3.40 17.11 2.71
N ALA A 28 -4.73 17.04 2.91
CA ALA A 28 -5.42 17.75 3.97
C ALA A 28 -5.37 17.03 5.34
N LEU A 29 -4.82 15.81 5.41
CA LEU A 29 -4.79 15.05 6.65
C LEU A 29 -3.74 15.59 7.64
N PRO A 30 -4.08 15.67 8.94
CA PRO A 30 -3.07 15.82 9.98
C PRO A 30 -2.03 14.68 9.91
N VAL A 31 -0.77 14.99 10.22
CA VAL A 31 0.37 14.05 10.08
C VAL A 31 0.12 12.68 10.72
N GLY A 32 -0.49 12.63 11.91
CA GLY A 32 -0.80 11.36 12.58
C GLY A 32 -1.82 10.50 11.82
N ARG A 33 -2.82 11.13 11.19
CA ARG A 33 -3.81 10.44 10.36
C ARG A 33 -3.23 10.00 9.03
N ALA A 34 -2.36 10.81 8.42
CA ALA A 34 -1.65 10.44 7.19
C ALA A 34 -0.71 9.24 7.43
N ALA A 35 0.06 9.26 8.53
CA ALA A 35 0.94 8.16 8.92
C ALA A 35 0.16 6.86 9.18
N ASN A 36 -0.95 6.94 9.92
CA ASN A 36 -1.82 5.78 10.14
C ASN A 36 -2.40 5.24 8.82
N ALA A 37 -2.87 6.11 7.93
CA ALA A 37 -3.38 5.69 6.63
C ALA A 37 -2.31 4.95 5.82
N ALA A 38 -1.10 5.50 5.73
CA ALA A 38 0.02 4.85 5.04
C ALA A 38 0.35 3.48 5.67
N ALA A 39 0.34 3.36 7.00
CA ALA A 39 0.62 2.10 7.69
C ALA A 39 -0.44 1.01 7.43
N VAL A 40 -1.73 1.35 7.53
CA VAL A 40 -2.85 0.41 7.27
C VAL A 40 -2.82 -0.07 5.81
N ILE A 41 -2.56 0.85 4.88
CA ILE A 41 -2.43 0.54 3.46
C ILE A 41 -1.21 -0.37 3.23
N ALA A 42 -0.04 -0.02 3.78
CA ALA A 42 1.18 -0.79 3.62
C ALA A 42 1.07 -2.22 4.16
N LEU A 43 0.36 -2.41 5.29
CA LEU A 43 0.07 -3.74 5.85
C LEU A 43 -0.65 -4.62 4.83
N THR A 44 -1.73 -4.10 4.23
CA THR A 44 -2.51 -4.83 3.22
C THR A 44 -1.71 -5.06 1.94
N VAL A 45 -0.90 -4.08 1.51
CA VAL A 45 0.01 -4.25 0.36
C VAL A 45 1.00 -5.39 0.59
N GLY A 46 1.64 -5.44 1.76
CA GLY A 46 2.60 -6.50 2.09
C GLY A 46 1.96 -7.90 2.11
N GLN A 47 0.70 -8.00 2.54
CA GLN A 47 -0.07 -9.25 2.47
C GLN A 47 -0.38 -9.66 1.02
N ARG A 48 -0.76 -8.71 0.16
CA ARG A 48 -1.14 -8.97 -1.24
C ARG A 48 0.06 -9.22 -2.16
N HIS A 49 1.19 -8.58 -1.84
CA HIS A 49 2.43 -8.63 -2.61
C HIS A 49 3.59 -9.07 -1.73
N PRO A 50 3.59 -10.34 -1.25
CA PRO A 50 4.63 -10.83 -0.34
C PRO A 50 6.04 -10.73 -0.94
N GLY A 51 6.16 -10.73 -2.28
CA GLY A 51 7.43 -10.53 -2.99
C GLY A 51 8.05 -9.14 -2.86
N LEU A 52 7.30 -8.15 -2.33
CA LEU A 52 7.86 -6.83 -2.00
C LEU A 52 8.69 -6.84 -0.71
N VAL A 53 8.54 -7.86 0.14
CA VAL A 53 9.31 -7.99 1.37
C VAL A 53 10.63 -8.68 1.06
N GLY A 54 11.75 -8.00 1.34
CA GLY A 54 13.09 -8.54 1.11
C GLY A 54 13.46 -9.65 2.09
N ALA A 55 14.68 -10.19 1.92
CA ALA A 55 15.24 -11.13 2.89
C ALA A 55 15.42 -10.49 4.28
N PRO A 56 15.46 -11.29 5.36
CA PRO A 56 15.79 -10.81 6.69
C PRO A 56 17.10 -10.01 6.72
N LEU A 57 17.15 -8.98 7.55
CA LEU A 57 18.39 -8.25 7.81
C LEU A 57 19.17 -9.00 8.90
N ILE A 58 20.46 -9.20 8.68
CA ILE A 58 21.35 -9.77 9.70
C ILE A 58 22.25 -8.65 10.20
N ASP A 59 22.19 -8.37 11.50
CA ASP A 59 23.05 -7.36 12.10
C ASP A 59 24.46 -7.89 12.44
N ALA A 60 25.33 -6.99 12.90
CA ALA A 60 26.71 -7.34 13.26
C ALA A 60 26.80 -8.33 14.43
N SER A 61 25.74 -8.47 15.24
CA SER A 61 25.65 -9.42 16.34
C SER A 61 25.06 -10.78 15.92
N GLN A 62 24.86 -11.00 14.62
CA GLN A 62 24.20 -12.18 14.05
C GLN A 62 22.74 -12.34 14.48
N VAL A 63 22.06 -11.25 14.85
CA VAL A 63 20.62 -11.25 15.11
C VAL A 63 19.86 -10.98 13.82
N ALA A 64 18.85 -11.81 13.54
CA ALA A 64 17.97 -11.66 12.39
C ALA A 64 16.79 -10.74 12.70
N HIS A 65 16.56 -9.76 11.83
CA HIS A 65 15.42 -8.85 11.83
C HIS A 65 14.53 -9.14 10.62
N PRO A 66 13.19 -9.00 10.70
CA PRO A 66 12.31 -9.20 9.56
C PRO A 66 12.70 -8.35 8.35
N GLY A 67 12.52 -8.91 7.15
CA GLY A 67 12.82 -8.21 5.92
C GLY A 67 11.99 -6.95 5.73
N LEU A 68 12.56 -5.98 5.02
CA LEU A 68 11.90 -4.73 4.62
C LEU A 68 11.88 -4.62 3.11
N ILE A 69 11.08 -3.69 2.59
CA ILE A 69 10.98 -3.47 1.14
C ILE A 69 12.29 -2.90 0.56
N PRO A 70 12.97 -3.60 -0.38
CA PRO A 70 14.27 -3.17 -0.88
C PRO A 70 14.20 -1.99 -1.84
N ILE A 71 13.04 -1.77 -2.48
CA ILE A 71 12.83 -0.69 -3.47
C ILE A 71 12.30 0.62 -2.85
N GLY A 72 12.04 0.61 -1.53
CA GLY A 72 11.37 1.70 -0.81
C GLY A 72 9.89 1.88 -1.19
N ILE A 73 9.16 2.62 -0.35
CA ILE A 73 7.79 3.07 -0.63
C ILE A 73 7.77 4.59 -0.56
N ALA A 74 7.53 5.25 -1.68
CA ALA A 74 7.31 6.69 -1.68
C ALA A 74 5.91 6.99 -1.14
N VAL A 75 5.82 7.95 -0.21
CA VAL A 75 4.55 8.49 0.28
C VAL A 75 4.38 9.90 -0.29
N LEU A 76 3.36 10.05 -1.13
CA LEU A 76 3.04 11.29 -1.86
C LEU A 76 1.77 11.91 -1.30
N ALA A 77 1.59 13.20 -1.54
CA ALA A 77 0.38 13.94 -1.18
C ALA A 77 -0.40 14.34 -2.43
N ALA A 78 -1.72 14.20 -2.37
CA ALA A 78 -2.64 14.67 -3.40
C ALA A 78 -3.93 15.20 -2.78
N GLU A 79 -4.63 16.07 -3.50
CA GLU A 79 -5.98 16.51 -3.12
C GLU A 79 -7.02 15.41 -3.40
N GLN A 80 -8.19 15.54 -2.77
CA GLN A 80 -9.22 14.51 -2.82
C GLN A 80 -9.68 14.11 -4.23
N GLY A 81 -9.89 15.09 -5.11
CA GLY A 81 -10.29 14.82 -6.49
C GLY A 81 -9.24 14.04 -7.26
N ALA A 82 -7.96 14.31 -7.00
CA ALA A 82 -6.84 13.61 -7.61
C ALA A 82 -6.72 12.17 -7.12
N LEU A 83 -7.03 11.87 -5.85
CA LEU A 83 -7.10 10.50 -5.32
C LEU A 83 -8.17 9.67 -6.04
N THR A 84 -9.39 10.18 -6.16
CA THR A 84 -10.47 9.47 -6.88
C THR A 84 -10.08 9.24 -8.35
N ALA A 85 -9.52 10.25 -9.01
CA ALA A 85 -9.10 10.15 -10.40
C ALA A 85 -7.95 9.16 -10.62
N ILE A 86 -6.91 9.17 -9.78
CA ILE A 86 -5.76 8.27 -9.94
C ILE A 86 -6.13 6.82 -9.65
N ARG A 87 -7.01 6.57 -8.66
CA ARG A 87 -7.56 5.25 -8.39
C ARG A 87 -8.24 4.66 -9.64
N ALA A 88 -9.16 5.41 -10.24
CA ALA A 88 -9.88 4.96 -11.43
C ALA A 88 -8.92 4.68 -12.60
N LYS A 89 -7.94 5.57 -12.83
CA LYS A 89 -6.92 5.37 -13.88
C LYS A 89 -6.04 4.15 -13.62
N ALA A 90 -5.63 3.92 -12.37
CA ALA A 90 -4.79 2.79 -11.98
C ALA A 90 -5.50 1.45 -12.23
N VAL A 91 -6.75 1.33 -11.78
CA VAL A 91 -7.58 0.13 -12.04
C VAL A 91 -7.76 -0.10 -13.54
N ALA A 92 -8.05 0.97 -14.31
CA ALA A 92 -8.27 0.86 -15.76
C ALA A 92 -7.04 0.37 -16.54
N ILE A 93 -5.82 0.60 -16.04
CA ILE A 93 -4.58 0.13 -16.67
C ILE A 93 -4.03 -1.16 -16.03
N GLY A 94 -4.80 -1.80 -15.16
CA GLY A 94 -4.45 -3.08 -14.53
C GLY A 94 -3.41 -2.99 -13.41
N CYS A 95 -3.22 -1.82 -12.80
CA CYS A 95 -2.47 -1.74 -11.54
C CYS A 95 -3.32 -2.29 -10.39
N ASP A 96 -2.66 -2.94 -9.43
CA ASP A 96 -3.32 -3.26 -8.16
C ASP A 96 -3.45 -2.00 -7.32
N VAL A 97 -4.58 -1.87 -6.62
CA VAL A 97 -4.90 -0.72 -5.78
C VAL A 97 -5.39 -1.20 -4.43
N VAL A 98 -4.76 -0.71 -3.38
CA VAL A 98 -5.26 -0.80 -2.00
C VAL A 98 -5.73 0.59 -1.62
N ASP A 99 -7.03 0.78 -1.44
CA ASP A 99 -7.61 2.07 -1.08
C ASP A 99 -8.09 2.08 0.37
N PHE A 100 -8.02 3.25 1.02
CA PHE A 100 -8.50 3.45 2.38
C PHE A 100 -9.57 4.54 2.39
N PRO A 101 -10.87 4.19 2.53
CA PRO A 101 -11.96 5.15 2.60
C PRO A 101 -11.97 6.00 3.87
N VAL A 102 -12.52 7.22 3.78
CA VAL A 102 -12.63 8.16 4.91
C VAL A 102 -13.40 7.61 6.12
N GLN A 103 -14.33 6.69 5.88
CA GLN A 103 -15.14 6.04 6.92
C GLN A 103 -14.27 5.28 7.93
N GLY A 104 -13.12 4.74 7.49
CA GLY A 104 -12.25 3.96 8.37
C GLY A 104 -11.40 4.82 9.32
N GLN A 105 -11.47 6.16 9.23
CA GLN A 105 -10.94 7.06 10.26
C GLN A 105 -12.01 7.55 11.25
N GLN A 106 -13.27 7.13 11.09
CA GLN A 106 -14.40 7.55 11.92
C GLN A 106 -14.68 6.59 13.07
N THR A 107 -14.18 5.36 12.99
CA THR A 107 -14.46 4.30 13.94
C THR A 107 -13.30 3.30 14.01
N THR A 108 -13.12 2.65 15.15
CA THR A 108 -12.25 1.48 15.33
C THR A 108 -13.03 0.17 15.24
N ASP A 109 -14.36 0.23 15.17
CA ASP A 109 -15.22 -0.93 14.93
C ASP A 109 -15.27 -1.24 13.42
N TYR A 110 -14.67 -2.36 13.04
CA TYR A 110 -14.55 -2.79 11.65
C TYR A 110 -15.91 -3.12 11.01
N GLU A 111 -16.84 -3.68 11.78
CA GLU A 111 -18.20 -3.97 11.34
C GLU A 111 -18.96 -2.68 11.04
N ALA A 112 -18.81 -1.66 11.89
CA ALA A 112 -19.37 -0.33 11.63
C ALA A 112 -18.74 0.33 10.39
N PHE A 113 -17.43 0.19 10.21
CA PHE A 113 -16.73 0.67 9.02
C PHE A 113 -17.26 0.01 7.73
N GLN A 114 -17.43 -1.32 7.73
CA GLN A 114 -17.99 -2.06 6.60
C GLN A 114 -19.39 -1.56 6.24
N ARG A 115 -20.28 -1.39 7.23
CA ARG A 115 -21.62 -0.84 7.01
C ARG A 115 -21.59 0.58 6.45
N ALA A 116 -20.69 1.43 6.96
CA ALA A 116 -20.56 2.80 6.50
C ALA A 116 -20.06 2.90 5.06
N VAL A 117 -19.22 1.97 4.59
CA VAL A 117 -18.77 1.90 3.19
C VAL A 117 -19.85 1.30 2.29
N ALA A 118 -20.59 0.29 2.75
CA ALA A 118 -21.56 -0.45 1.94
C ALA A 118 -22.69 0.40 1.33
N VAL A 119 -22.95 1.59 1.90
CA VAL A 119 -23.99 2.52 1.44
C VAL A 119 -23.47 3.65 0.55
N VAL A 120 -22.17 3.66 0.21
CA VAL A 120 -21.54 4.71 -0.62
C VAL A 120 -21.13 4.12 -1.95
N THR A 121 -21.53 4.76 -3.05
CA THR A 121 -21.15 4.29 -4.38
C THR A 121 -19.64 4.49 -4.62
N THR A 122 -19.04 3.69 -5.50
CA THR A 122 -17.62 3.84 -5.83
C THR A 122 -17.27 5.23 -6.38
N ALA A 123 -18.22 5.88 -7.08
CA ALA A 123 -18.02 7.23 -7.62
C ALA A 123 -18.00 8.32 -6.53
N GLU A 124 -18.73 8.10 -5.44
CA GLU A 124 -18.82 9.02 -4.28
C GLU A 124 -17.81 8.67 -3.18
N LEU A 125 -17.18 7.49 -3.25
CA LEU A 125 -16.27 7.02 -2.24
C LEU A 125 -15.02 7.91 -2.19
N ARG A 126 -14.79 8.45 -1.00
CA ARG A 126 -13.68 9.34 -0.68
C ARG A 126 -12.60 8.56 0.06
N TYR A 127 -11.34 8.84 -0.27
CA TYR A 127 -10.17 8.15 0.27
C TYR A 127 -9.33 9.05 1.16
N VAL A 128 -8.72 8.48 2.20
CA VAL A 128 -7.64 9.09 2.99
C VAL A 128 -6.26 8.72 2.44
N GLY A 129 -6.19 7.64 1.66
CA GLY A 129 -5.00 7.28 0.90
C GLY A 129 -5.22 6.05 0.02
N LEU A 130 -4.25 5.81 -0.85
CA LEU A 130 -4.22 4.71 -1.82
C LEU A 130 -2.79 4.19 -1.93
N ALA A 131 -2.58 2.88 -2.09
CA ALA A 131 -1.37 2.34 -2.68
C ALA A 131 -1.63 1.93 -4.13
N LEU A 132 -0.64 2.18 -4.99
CA LEU A 132 -0.60 1.73 -6.37
C LEU A 132 0.57 0.75 -6.51
N VAL A 133 0.28 -0.46 -6.98
CA VAL A 133 1.28 -1.51 -7.21
C VAL A 133 1.21 -2.01 -8.65
N GLY A 134 2.37 -2.13 -9.31
CA GLY A 134 2.46 -2.52 -10.71
C GLY A 134 3.71 -2.00 -11.44
N PRO A 135 3.69 -1.97 -12.78
CA PRO A 135 4.86 -1.61 -13.58
C PRO A 135 5.40 -0.21 -13.28
N ARG A 136 6.71 -0.10 -13.03
CA ARG A 136 7.39 1.17 -12.68
C ARG A 136 7.04 2.35 -13.60
N LYS A 137 7.01 2.14 -14.93
CA LYS A 137 6.68 3.17 -15.92
C LYS A 137 5.21 3.61 -15.85
N ALA A 138 4.29 2.68 -15.60
CA ALA A 138 2.86 2.96 -15.50
C ALA A 138 2.58 3.81 -14.25
N ILE A 139 3.05 3.36 -13.08
CA ILE A 139 2.92 4.11 -11.83
C ILE A 139 3.60 5.47 -11.93
N GLY A 140 4.82 5.53 -12.47
CA GLY A 140 5.57 6.78 -12.63
C GLY A 140 4.79 7.85 -13.41
N LYS A 141 4.05 7.47 -14.45
CA LYS A 141 3.18 8.39 -15.20
C LYS A 141 1.97 8.84 -14.38
N LEU A 142 1.36 7.92 -13.62
CA LEU A 142 0.17 8.24 -12.81
C LEU A 142 0.47 9.26 -11.70
N VAL A 143 1.64 9.17 -11.07
CA VAL A 143 2.00 10.02 -9.91
C VAL A 143 2.98 11.16 -10.24
N ALA A 144 3.25 11.42 -11.52
CA ALA A 144 4.31 12.33 -11.96
C ALA A 144 4.20 13.76 -11.37
N ASN A 145 2.98 14.22 -11.10
CA ASN A 145 2.70 15.59 -10.63
C ASN A 145 2.47 15.68 -9.11
N PHE A 146 2.67 14.60 -8.36
CA PHE A 146 2.48 14.60 -6.91
C PHE A 146 3.80 14.82 -6.18
N ALA A 147 3.74 15.67 -5.15
CA ALA A 147 4.88 15.93 -4.29
C ALA A 147 4.98 14.87 -3.18
N LEU A 148 6.16 14.71 -2.61
CA LEU A 148 6.33 13.95 -1.36
C LEU A 148 5.47 14.57 -0.26
N LEU A 149 4.87 13.71 0.57
CA LEU A 149 4.19 14.14 1.79
C LEU A 149 5.19 14.89 2.69
N LYS A 150 4.77 16.03 3.23
CA LYS A 150 5.57 16.88 4.13
C LYS A 150 5.08 16.75 5.56
#